data_AF-A0A3B9JGZ6-F1
#
_entry.id   AF-A0A3B9JGZ6-F1
#
_cell.length_a   1.000
_cell.length_b   1.000
_cell.length_c   1.000
_cell.angle_alpha   90.00
_cell.angle_beta   90.00
_cell.angle_gamma   90.00
#
_symmetry.space_group_name_H-M   'P 1'
#
loop_
_entity.id
_entity.type
_entity.pdbx_description
1 polymer ?
#
loop_
_entity_poly.entity_id
_entity_poly.type
_entity_poly.pdbx_seq_one_letter_code
_entity_poly.pdbx_strand_id
1 'polypeptide(L)'
;MHLKNFTEILVDEAINKLWINYDGKCKCDRCRMDIKAIALNHLPPKYTVTDKGEVFAKLNSFKNQIYVDITKEVVSAMETVKRKPSHE
;
A
#
# COMPACT_ATOMS: atom_id res chain seq x y z
N MET A 1 1.96 -10.85 20.49
CA MET A 1 2.96 -9.98 19.85
C MET A 1 3.40 -10.58 18.52
N HIS A 2 3.35 -9.81 17.43
CA HIS A 2 3.78 -10.27 16.11
C HIS A 2 4.63 -9.20 15.40
N LEU A 3 5.63 -9.65 14.64
CA LEU A 3 6.41 -8.77 13.75
C LEU A 3 5.52 -8.35 12.58
N LYS A 4 5.40 -7.04 12.32
CA LYS A 4 4.64 -6.53 11.18
C LYS A 4 5.26 -5.29 10.57
N ASN A 5 5.19 -5.17 9.24
CA ASN A 5 5.54 -3.95 8.52
C ASN A 5 4.33 -3.00 8.52
N PHE A 6 4.45 -1.86 9.18
CA PHE A 6 3.42 -0.83 9.21
C PHE A 6 3.17 -0.19 7.87
N THR A 7 4.23 0.00 7.06
CA THR A 7 4.13 0.57 5.72
C THR A 7 3.20 -0.29 4.86
N GLU A 8 3.25 -1.61 5.02
CA GLU A 8 2.39 -2.55 4.32
C GLU A 8 0.89 -2.34 4.63
N ILE A 9 0.55 -2.11 5.90
CA ILE A 9 -0.84 -1.86 6.32
C ILE A 9 -1.36 -0.57 5.68
N LEU A 10 -0.55 0.50 5.72
CA LEU A 10 -0.94 1.80 5.18
C LEU A 10 -1.05 1.77 3.65
N VAL A 11 -0.17 1.03 2.97
CA VAL A 11 -0.27 0.79 1.52
C VAL A 11 -1.54 0.02 1.19
N ASP A 12 -1.89 -1.02 1.94
CA ASP A 12 -3.16 -1.76 1.73
C ASP A 12 -4.38 -0.84 1.90
N GLU A 13 -4.39 0.02 2.93
CA GLU A 13 -5.44 1.01 3.12
C GLU A 13 -5.53 2.00 1.95
N ALA A 14 -4.40 2.52 1.48
CA ALA A 14 -4.35 3.46 0.37
C ALA A 14 -4.82 2.82 -0.94
N ILE A 15 -4.36 1.59 -1.24
CA ILE A 15 -4.83 0.81 -2.38
C ILE A 15 -6.34 0.63 -2.27
N ASN A 16 -6.89 0.17 -1.14
CA ASN A 16 -8.33 -0.06 -0.99
C ASN A 16 -9.16 1.21 -1.26
N LYS A 17 -8.70 2.37 -0.79
CA LYS A 17 -9.38 3.65 -1.05
C LYS A 17 -9.33 4.03 -2.53
N LEU A 18 -8.17 3.93 -3.16
CA LEU A 18 -7.97 4.32 -4.56
C LEU A 18 -8.60 3.31 -5.53
N TRP A 19 -8.73 2.04 -5.12
CA TRP A 19 -9.27 0.94 -5.94
C TRP A 19 -10.71 1.18 -6.38
N ILE A 20 -11.50 1.86 -5.53
CA ILE A 20 -12.92 2.18 -5.78
C ILE A 20 -13.06 2.95 -7.09
N ASN A 21 -12.19 3.94 -7.30
CA ASN A 21 -12.19 4.81 -8.48
C ASN A 21 -11.14 4.40 -9.52
N TYR A 22 -10.52 3.23 -9.38
CA TYR A 22 -9.52 2.77 -10.32
C TYR A 22 -10.17 2.44 -11.66
N ASP A 23 -9.68 3.07 -12.72
CA ASP A 23 -10.14 2.97 -14.10
C ASP A 23 -9.22 2.08 -14.97
N GLY A 24 -8.28 1.36 -14.33
CA GLY A 24 -7.40 0.44 -15.03
C GLY A 24 -8.15 -0.70 -15.72
N LYS A 25 -7.60 -1.18 -16.84
CA LYS A 25 -8.20 -2.21 -17.68
C LYS A 25 -8.43 -3.55 -16.97
N CYS A 26 -7.75 -3.80 -15.85
CA CYS A 26 -7.87 -5.04 -15.09
C CYS A 26 -7.86 -4.78 -13.58
N LYS A 27 -8.68 -5.54 -12.85
CA LYS A 27 -8.81 -5.50 -11.38
C LYS A 27 -8.56 -6.87 -10.73
N CYS A 28 -7.77 -7.73 -11.36
CA CYS A 28 -7.43 -9.04 -10.81
C CYS A 28 -6.49 -8.93 -9.59
N ASP A 29 -6.44 -9.99 -8.79
CA ASP A 29 -5.57 -10.05 -7.61
C ASP A 29 -4.10 -9.92 -7.97
N ARG A 30 -3.67 -10.44 -9.13
CA ARG A 30 -2.28 -10.30 -9.60
C ARG A 30 -1.89 -8.83 -9.77
N CYS A 31 -2.72 -8.05 -10.46
CA CYS A 31 -2.49 -6.61 -10.61
C CYS A 31 -2.44 -5.88 -9.28
N ARG A 32 -3.36 -6.23 -8.36
CA ARG A 32 -3.39 -5.62 -7.03
C ARG A 32 -2.11 -5.92 -6.25
N MET A 33 -1.61 -7.15 -6.33
CA MET A 33 -0.35 -7.55 -5.71
C MET A 33 0.86 -6.87 -6.36
N ASP A 34 0.89 -6.72 -7.68
CA ASP A 34 1.95 -5.99 -8.37
C ASP A 34 2.00 -4.52 -7.94
N ILE A 35 0.84 -3.86 -7.85
CA ILE A 35 0.72 -2.47 -7.38
C ILE A 35 1.28 -2.35 -5.97
N LYS A 36 0.89 -3.27 -5.08
CA LYS A 36 1.39 -3.32 -3.70
C LYS A 36 2.91 -3.51 -3.66
N ALA A 37 3.44 -4.46 -4.43
CA ALA A 37 4.87 -4.76 -4.47
C ALA A 37 5.69 -3.58 -5.00
N ILE A 38 5.25 -2.96 -6.09
CA ILE A 38 5.91 -1.78 -6.67
C ILE A 38 5.91 -0.64 -5.66
N ALA A 39 4.77 -0.33 -5.03
CA ALA A 39 4.70 0.74 -4.03
C ALA A 39 5.64 0.47 -2.83
N LEU A 40 5.64 -0.75 -2.29
CA LEU A 40 6.47 -1.10 -1.14
C LEU A 40 7.96 -1.08 -1.42
N ASN A 41 8.38 -1.40 -2.65
CA ASN A 41 9.80 -1.32 -3.04
C ASN A 41 10.33 0.13 -3.07
N HIS A 42 9.45 1.13 -3.18
CA HIS A 42 9.82 2.55 -3.19
C HIS A 42 9.61 3.24 -1.83
N LEU A 43 9.08 2.53 -0.83
CA LEU A 43 8.78 3.08 0.48
C LEU A 43 9.68 2.46 1.56
N PRO A 44 10.14 3.23 2.56
CA PRO A 44 10.92 2.68 3.64
C PRO A 44 10.06 1.71 4.47
N PRO A 45 10.54 0.48 4.75
CA PRO A 45 9.82 -0.43 5.61
C PRO A 45 9.86 0.06 7.06
N LYS A 46 8.76 -0.15 7.80
CA LYS A 46 8.66 0.21 9.22
C LYS A 46 8.18 -0.99 10.01
N TYR A 47 9.11 -1.81 10.48
CA TYR A 47 8.79 -3.00 11.26
C TYR A 47 8.54 -2.68 12.73
N THR A 48 7.60 -3.38 13.33
CA THR A 48 7.32 -3.31 14.77
C THR A 48 6.96 -4.66 15.33
N VAL A 49 7.06 -4.77 16.65
CA VAL A 49 6.59 -5.93 17.41
C VAL A 49 5.61 -5.40 18.46
N THR A 50 4.31 -5.52 18.19
CA THR A 50 3.27 -5.07 19.14
C THR A 50 2.08 -6.02 19.11
N ASP A 51 1.18 -5.86 20.08
CA ASP A 51 -0.16 -6.46 20.03
C ASP A 51 -1.11 -5.59 19.20
N LYS A 52 -2.14 -6.20 18.60
CA LYS A 52 -3.00 -5.59 17.56
C LYS A 52 -3.55 -4.19 17.92
N GLY A 53 -3.80 -3.90 19.20
CA GLY A 53 -4.36 -2.61 19.66
C GLY A 53 -3.37 -1.44 19.63
N GLU A 54 -2.10 -1.68 20.00
CA GLU A 54 -1.05 -0.64 20.00
C GLU A 54 -0.65 -0.20 18.58
N VAL A 55 -0.81 -1.10 17.61
CA VAL A 55 -0.59 -0.83 16.19
C VAL A 55 -1.41 0.39 15.75
N PHE A 56 -2.72 0.40 16.05
CA PHE A 56 -3.63 1.45 15.59
C PHE A 56 -3.35 2.83 16.20
N ALA A 57 -2.94 2.87 17.48
CA ALA A 57 -2.58 4.12 18.14
C ALA A 57 -1.32 4.75 17.51
N LYS A 58 -0.28 3.94 17.24
CA LYS A 58 0.93 4.39 16.53
C LYS A 58 0.65 4.73 15.06
N LEU A 59 -0.24 3.98 14.41
CA LEU A 59 -0.64 4.22 13.02
C LEU A 59 -1.21 5.62 12.82
N ASN A 60 -2.11 6.11 13.68
CA ASN A 60 -2.76 7.41 13.46
C ASN A 60 -1.78 8.60 13.43
N SER A 61 -0.77 8.60 14.32
CA SER A 61 0.26 9.63 14.33
C SER A 61 1.17 9.53 13.09
N PHE A 62 1.58 8.30 12.75
CA PHE A 62 2.49 8.04 11.64
C PHE A 62 1.84 8.28 10.28
N LYS A 63 0.57 7.89 10.14
CA LYS A 63 -0.24 8.02 8.93
C LYS A 63 -0.25 9.46 8.44
N ASN A 64 -0.49 10.44 9.31
CA ASN A 64 -0.51 11.85 8.88
C ASN A 64 0.82 12.34 8.28
N GLN A 65 1.96 11.77 8.70
CA GLN A 65 3.28 12.18 8.21
C GLN A 65 3.65 11.51 6.88
N ILE A 66 3.29 10.23 6.69
CA ILE A 66 3.74 9.43 5.54
C ILE A 66 2.67 9.24 4.46
N TYR A 67 1.42 9.62 4.71
CA TYR A 67 0.30 9.33 3.80
C TYR A 67 0.46 9.95 2.41
N VAL A 68 1.09 11.13 2.31
CA VAL A 68 1.34 11.79 1.03
C VAL A 68 2.25 10.93 0.15
N ASP A 69 3.38 10.47 0.71
CA ASP A 69 4.33 9.63 -0.01
C ASP A 69 3.71 8.28 -0.38
N ILE A 70 2.97 7.65 0.54
CA ILE A 70 2.27 6.39 0.26
C ILE A 70 1.28 6.57 -0.89
N THR A 71 0.47 7.63 -0.85
CA THR A 71 -0.54 7.89 -1.89
C THR A 71 0.14 8.10 -3.24
N LYS A 72 1.22 8.88 -3.27
CA LYS A 72 2.01 9.14 -4.48
C LYS A 72 2.56 7.84 -5.08
N GLU A 73 3.20 7.00 -4.27
CA GLU A 73 3.80 5.76 -4.74
C GLU A 73 2.74 4.73 -5.17
N VAL A 74 1.60 4.65 -4.48
CA VAL A 74 0.48 3.80 -4.92
C VAL A 74 -0.08 4.26 -6.26
N VAL A 75 -0.29 5.56 -6.46
CA VAL A 75 -0.77 6.10 -7.75
C VAL A 75 0.25 5.80 -8.87
N SER A 76 1.54 6.00 -8.61
CA SER A 76 2.62 5.68 -9.56
C SER A 76 2.64 4.19 -9.93
N ALA A 77 2.46 3.31 -8.95
CA ALA A 77 2.38 1.87 -9.15
C ALA A 77 1.14 1.47 -9.96
N MET A 78 -0.02 2.07 -9.66
CA MET A 78 -1.27 1.87 -10.42
C MET A 78 -1.12 2.25 -11.89
N GLU A 79 -0.45 3.37 -12.18
CA GLU A 79 -0.15 3.82 -13.54
C GLU A 79 0.80 2.87 -14.28
N THR A 80 1.84 2.39 -13.58
CA THR A 80 2.81 1.44 -14.14
C THR A 80 2.12 0.14 -14.55
N VAL A 81 1.32 -0.43 -13.65
CA VAL A 81 0.58 -1.67 -13.89
C VAL A 81 -0.54 -1.49 -14.91
N LYS A 82 -1.19 -0.31 -14.96
CA LYS A 82 -2.19 0.03 -15.99
C LYS A 82 -1.60 0.01 -17.39
N ARG A 83 -0.35 0.47 -17.56
CA ARG A 83 0.34 0.52 -18.87
C ARG A 83 0.91 -0.84 -19.28
N LYS A 84 1.43 -1.60 -18.32
CA LYS A 84 2.07 -2.90 -18.57
C LYS A 84 1.67 -3.90 -17.47
N PRO A 85 0.46 -4.48 -17.54
CA PRO A 85 0.06 -5.51 -16.60
C PRO A 85 0.93 -6.76 -16.76
N SER A 86 1.20 -7.46 -15.66
CA SER A 86 1.94 -8.74 -15.66
C SER A 86 1.04 -9.98 -15.73
N HIS A 87 -0.29 -9.80 -15.60
CA HIS A 87 -1.24 -10.88 -15.83
C HIS A 87 -1.40 -11.10 -17.34
N GLU A 88 -1.59 -12.36 -17.74
CA GLU A 88 -2.03 -12.74 -19.09
C GLU A 88 -3.52 -12.45 -19.28
#